data_AF-A0A1R0WDM4-F1
#
_entry.id   AF-A0A1R0WDM4-F1
#
_cell.length_a   1.000
_cell.length_b   1.000
_cell.length_c   1.000
_cell.angle_alpha   90.00
_cell.angle_beta   90.00
_cell.angle_gamma   90.00
#
_symmetry.space_group_name_H-M   'P 1'
#
loop_
_entity.id
_entity.type
_entity.pdbx_description
1 polymer ?
#
loop_
_entity_poly.entity_id
_entity_poly.type
_entity_poly.pdbx_seq_one_letter_code
_entity_poly.pdbx_strand_id
1 'polypeptide(L)'
;MRNRSTYYVTICCSILLFFLHISPIQAEPAMDENTRDVLQNSLSIVEIDHEIERIEEQQQQIEERRSSLETQMSVHKEEMKDHQDRAASIVRSYYMGERDQLLHVFLKAKSLRSIQILAGYYEIIIGRDQEVLHAYHSRQQEFEEMTVKLDQNDAELRLLKQNLQNQRERVLLLEQEVENTLASSDNRELMEKLMEELNTYWSNVGIHEVKRYFGALASAMNNLPNFVQQEKGIISTNGRTYSIRINEEQLNDFLRTENEIFNDFAFEFTDDYIIASGKRDNLELAVQGHYTVIDEPANGLLFHVDKLVFNGFELPDTTRSMLQQEFDLGFYPQKLMSFIKATDVSTKDQTLEVTLELALK
;
A
#
# COMPACT_ATOMS: atom_id res chain seq x y z
N MET A 1 52.39 69.86 -30.05
CA MET A 1 51.07 70.39 -29.64
C MET A 1 49.98 69.51 -30.25
N ARG A 2 49.00 69.08 -29.43
CA ARG A 2 47.67 68.50 -29.79
C ARG A 2 47.70 67.20 -30.64
N ASN A 3 47.13 66.07 -30.22
CA ASN A 3 45.86 65.84 -29.55
C ASN A 3 45.94 64.62 -28.63
N ARG A 4 45.99 64.84 -27.31
CA ARG A 4 45.75 63.81 -26.27
C ARG A 4 44.28 63.77 -25.81
N SER A 5 43.39 64.53 -26.45
CA SER A 5 42.01 64.76 -25.98
C SER A 5 40.96 63.84 -26.60
N THR A 6 41.29 63.02 -27.60
CA THR A 6 40.33 62.14 -28.29
C THR A 6 40.33 60.70 -27.79
N TYR A 7 41.33 60.28 -26.99
CA TYR A 7 41.37 58.94 -26.40
C TYR A 7 40.62 58.83 -25.06
N TYR A 8 40.37 59.93 -24.37
CA TYR A 8 39.63 59.92 -23.10
C TYR A 8 38.11 59.88 -23.29
N VAL A 9 37.59 60.31 -24.45
CA VAL A 9 36.13 60.34 -24.71
C VAL A 9 35.61 58.95 -25.10
N THR A 10 36.41 58.13 -25.78
CA THR A 10 36.02 56.76 -26.15
C THR A 10 36.21 55.75 -25.01
N ILE A 11 37.16 55.97 -24.09
CA ILE A 11 37.37 55.11 -22.92
C ILE A 11 36.35 55.40 -21.80
N CYS A 12 35.83 56.62 -21.69
CA CYS A 12 34.75 56.93 -20.73
C CYS A 12 33.37 56.38 -21.17
N CYS A 13 33.13 56.16 -22.46
CA CYS A 13 31.85 55.66 -22.96
C CYS A 13 31.73 54.13 -22.88
N SER A 14 32.84 53.39 -22.86
CA SER A 14 32.85 51.92 -22.67
C SER A 14 32.78 51.47 -21.20
N ILE A 15 33.07 52.36 -20.25
CA ILE A 15 32.94 52.08 -18.80
C ILE A 15 31.54 52.42 -18.29
N LEU A 16 30.80 53.32 -18.97
CA LEU A 16 29.43 53.67 -18.60
C LEU A 16 28.37 52.63 -19.06
N LEU A 17 28.70 51.77 -20.03
CA LEU A 17 27.83 50.69 -20.50
C LEU A 17 28.01 49.37 -19.74
N PHE A 18 29.03 49.25 -18.89
CA PHE A 18 29.25 48.06 -18.04
C PHE A 18 28.56 48.15 -16.67
N PHE A 19 27.96 49.28 -16.31
CA PHE A 19 27.29 49.51 -15.02
C PHE A 19 25.75 49.45 -15.09
N LEU A 20 25.15 49.05 -16.22
CA LEU A 20 23.70 49.00 -16.41
C LEU A 20 23.08 47.59 -16.45
N HIS A 21 23.85 46.53 -16.19
CA HIS A 21 23.35 45.15 -16.13
C HIS A 21 23.81 44.40 -14.88
N ILE A 22 23.50 44.96 -13.70
CA ILE A 22 23.36 44.16 -12.48
C ILE A 22 22.08 44.64 -11.82
N SER A 23 20.94 44.25 -12.40
CA SER A 23 19.75 44.11 -11.57
C SER A 23 20.06 42.97 -10.59
N PRO A 24 20.05 43.18 -9.27
CA PRO A 24 20.01 42.06 -8.36
C PRO A 24 18.74 41.29 -8.72
N ILE A 25 18.91 40.07 -9.22
CA ILE A 25 17.85 39.07 -9.12
C ILE A 25 17.47 39.09 -7.64
N GLN A 26 16.27 39.57 -7.32
CA GLN A 26 15.70 39.37 -6.01
C GLN A 26 15.69 37.86 -5.82
N ALA A 27 16.65 37.35 -5.07
CA ALA A 27 16.52 36.07 -4.42
C ALA A 27 15.17 36.14 -3.68
N GLU A 28 14.28 35.23 -4.02
CA GLU A 28 13.04 34.99 -3.32
C GLU A 28 13.35 34.99 -1.82
N PRO A 29 12.72 35.85 -1.00
CA PRO A 29 13.04 35.90 0.41
C PRO A 29 12.84 34.49 0.97
N ALA A 30 13.88 33.94 1.58
CA ALA A 30 13.78 32.65 2.26
C ALA A 30 12.59 32.74 3.22
N MET A 31 11.58 31.90 2.98
CA MET A 31 10.36 31.88 3.74
C MET A 31 10.68 31.66 5.22
N ASP A 32 10.07 32.47 6.09
CA ASP A 32 10.22 32.34 7.54
C ASP A 32 9.83 30.93 7.99
N GLU A 33 10.54 30.40 8.99
CA GLU A 33 10.32 29.04 9.49
C GLU A 33 8.89 28.88 10.04
N ASN A 34 8.38 29.88 10.78
CA ASN A 34 7.01 29.84 11.29
C ASN A 34 5.98 29.86 10.16
N THR A 35 6.22 30.60 9.08
CA THR A 35 5.35 30.58 7.89
C THR A 35 5.34 29.21 7.22
N ARG A 36 6.49 28.55 7.13
CA ARG A 36 6.58 27.18 6.59
C ARG A 36 5.82 26.19 7.45
N ASP A 37 5.99 26.25 8.76
CA ASP A 37 5.32 25.32 9.68
C ASP A 37 3.81 25.47 9.63
N VAL A 38 3.29 26.70 9.58
CA VAL A 38 1.84 26.95 9.43
C VAL A 38 1.29 26.37 8.13
N LEU A 39 1.98 26.60 7.01
CA LEU A 39 1.57 26.09 5.70
C LEU A 39 1.66 24.56 5.61
N GLN A 40 2.69 23.98 6.23
CA GLN A 40 2.84 22.53 6.32
C GLN A 40 1.76 21.90 7.18
N ASN A 41 1.44 22.51 8.32
CA ASN A 41 0.37 22.06 9.21
C ASN A 41 -1.00 22.22 8.54
N SER A 42 -1.24 23.30 7.78
CA SER A 42 -2.48 23.48 7.04
C SER A 42 -2.69 22.42 5.97
N LEU A 43 -1.63 22.05 5.26
CA LEU A 43 -1.63 20.98 4.29
C LEU A 43 -1.88 19.62 4.96
N SER A 44 -1.24 19.41 6.12
CA SER A 44 -1.42 18.19 6.90
C SER A 44 -2.85 18.01 7.39
N ILE A 45 -3.53 19.09 7.81
CA ILE A 45 -4.96 19.06 8.19
C ILE A 45 -5.80 18.55 7.02
N VAL A 46 -5.66 19.16 5.85
CA VAL A 46 -6.43 18.79 4.65
C VAL A 46 -6.21 17.32 4.26
N GLU A 47 -4.97 16.83 4.34
CA GLU A 47 -4.66 15.44 4.03
C GLU A 47 -5.18 14.45 5.09
N ILE A 48 -5.19 14.83 6.36
CA ILE A 48 -5.79 14.00 7.41
C ILE A 48 -7.32 13.99 7.28
N ASP A 49 -7.95 15.09 6.88
CA ASP A 49 -9.40 15.15 6.62
C ASP A 49 -9.81 14.22 5.47
N HIS A 50 -9.07 14.22 4.35
CA HIS A 50 -9.30 13.25 3.27
C HIS A 50 -9.12 11.80 3.74
N GLU A 51 -8.14 11.54 4.62
CA GLU A 51 -7.94 10.22 5.20
C GLU A 51 -9.10 9.83 6.15
N ILE A 52 -9.65 10.78 6.91
CA ILE A 52 -10.84 10.60 7.73
C ILE A 52 -12.03 10.20 6.84
N GLU A 53 -12.28 10.91 5.75
CA GLU A 53 -13.34 10.59 4.80
C GLU A 53 -13.17 9.18 4.23
N ARG A 54 -11.95 8.81 3.82
CA ARG A 54 -11.64 7.47 3.32
C ARG A 54 -11.90 6.39 4.37
N ILE A 55 -11.49 6.60 5.63
CA ILE A 55 -11.72 5.67 6.73
C ILE A 55 -13.21 5.52 7.02
N GLU A 56 -13.98 6.61 6.94
CA GLU A 56 -15.45 6.59 7.13
C GLU A 56 -16.14 5.79 6.02
N GLU A 57 -15.73 5.94 4.77
CA GLU A 57 -16.23 5.13 3.65
C GLU A 57 -15.91 3.63 3.86
N GLN A 58 -14.68 3.31 4.27
CA GLN A 58 -14.28 1.92 4.58
C GLN A 58 -15.10 1.34 5.74
N GLN A 59 -15.31 2.14 6.79
CA GLN A 59 -16.17 1.77 7.91
C GLN A 59 -17.58 1.43 7.43
N GLN A 60 -18.19 2.29 6.61
CA GLN A 60 -19.53 2.05 6.08
C GLN A 60 -19.59 0.74 5.27
N GLN A 61 -18.61 0.50 4.40
CA GLN A 61 -18.56 -0.73 3.62
C GLN A 61 -18.45 -1.99 4.49
N ILE A 62 -17.69 -1.95 5.58
CA ILE A 62 -17.57 -3.08 6.51
C ILE A 62 -18.88 -3.28 7.28
N GLU A 63 -19.54 -2.20 7.72
CA GLU A 63 -20.83 -2.28 8.40
C GLU A 63 -21.92 -2.87 7.49
N GLU A 64 -21.92 -2.51 6.19
CA GLU A 64 -22.81 -3.11 5.18
C GLU A 64 -22.52 -4.59 4.96
N ARG A 65 -21.25 -4.98 4.81
CA ARG A 65 -20.85 -6.39 4.70
C ARG A 65 -21.25 -7.18 5.93
N ARG A 66 -21.11 -6.60 7.13
CA ARG A 66 -21.49 -7.21 8.39
C ARG A 66 -22.99 -7.46 8.46
N SER A 67 -23.80 -6.45 8.15
CA SER A 67 -25.27 -6.56 8.12
C SER A 67 -25.74 -7.64 7.13
N SER A 68 -25.12 -7.70 5.95
CA SER A 68 -25.40 -8.76 4.97
C SER A 68 -25.03 -10.15 5.50
N LEU A 69 -23.86 -10.28 6.14
CA LEU A 69 -23.39 -11.54 6.70
C LEU A 69 -24.27 -12.02 7.88
N GLU A 70 -24.65 -11.11 8.78
CA GLU A 70 -25.58 -11.40 9.88
C GLU A 70 -26.93 -11.91 9.36
N THR A 71 -27.44 -11.29 8.28
CA THR A 71 -28.68 -11.73 7.63
C THR A 71 -28.53 -13.13 7.04
N GLN A 72 -27.43 -13.40 6.31
CA GLN A 72 -27.12 -14.72 5.76
C GLN A 72 -26.99 -15.78 6.88
N MET A 73 -26.30 -15.45 7.96
CA MET A 73 -26.16 -16.33 9.13
C MET A 73 -27.50 -16.63 9.79
N SER A 74 -28.42 -15.66 9.87
CA SER A 74 -29.76 -15.90 10.41
C SER A 74 -30.55 -16.90 9.56
N VAL A 75 -30.51 -16.76 8.24
CA VAL A 75 -31.16 -17.70 7.30
C VAL A 75 -30.53 -19.08 7.41
N HIS A 76 -29.19 -19.17 7.38
CA HIS A 76 -28.47 -20.43 7.50
C HIS A 76 -28.76 -21.15 8.82
N LYS A 77 -28.89 -20.40 9.91
CA LYS A 77 -29.22 -20.95 11.23
C LYS A 77 -30.63 -21.56 11.26
N GLU A 78 -31.59 -20.96 10.56
CA GLU A 78 -32.93 -21.51 10.43
C GLU A 78 -32.92 -22.79 9.59
N GLU A 79 -32.25 -22.80 8.43
CA GLU A 79 -32.10 -24.00 7.60
C GLU A 79 -31.40 -25.14 8.34
N MET A 80 -30.35 -24.81 9.10
CA MET A 80 -29.54 -25.81 9.81
C MET A 80 -30.34 -26.57 10.87
N LYS A 81 -31.38 -25.96 11.45
CA LYS A 81 -32.22 -26.62 12.46
C LYS A 81 -32.90 -27.88 11.91
N ASP A 82 -33.45 -27.80 10.70
CA ASP A 82 -34.08 -28.95 10.05
C ASP A 82 -33.08 -30.06 9.73
N HIS A 83 -31.87 -29.69 9.31
CA HIS A 83 -30.79 -30.64 9.08
C HIS A 83 -30.29 -31.29 10.36
N GLN A 84 -30.19 -30.51 11.44
CA GLN A 84 -29.81 -30.97 12.77
C GLN A 84 -30.81 -31.98 13.31
N ASP A 85 -32.11 -31.71 13.21
CA ASP A 85 -33.17 -32.62 13.69
C ASP A 85 -33.16 -33.95 12.93
N ARG A 86 -32.97 -33.90 11.60
CA ARG A 86 -32.84 -35.10 10.76
C ARG A 86 -31.57 -35.89 11.09
N ALA A 87 -30.42 -35.24 11.20
CA ALA A 87 -29.16 -35.86 11.58
C ALA A 87 -29.25 -36.48 12.98
N ALA A 88 -29.85 -35.78 13.95
CA ALA A 88 -30.04 -36.29 15.31
C ALA A 88 -30.97 -37.50 15.35
N SER A 89 -32.01 -37.53 14.50
CA SER A 89 -32.88 -38.71 14.36
C SER A 89 -32.11 -39.93 13.86
N ILE A 90 -31.27 -39.75 12.84
CA ILE A 90 -30.42 -40.81 12.30
C ILE A 90 -29.48 -41.33 13.40
N VAL A 91 -28.73 -40.44 14.06
CA VAL A 91 -27.81 -40.83 15.14
C VAL A 91 -28.53 -41.58 16.26
N ARG A 92 -29.73 -41.13 16.66
CA ARG A 92 -30.56 -41.86 17.64
C ARG A 92 -30.97 -43.24 17.15
N SER A 93 -31.33 -43.40 15.87
CA SER A 93 -31.73 -44.70 15.30
C SER A 93 -30.59 -45.73 15.30
N TYR A 94 -29.34 -45.28 15.11
CA TYR A 94 -28.15 -46.11 15.29
C TYR A 94 -27.92 -46.43 16.76
N TYR A 95 -27.99 -45.43 17.63
CA TYR A 95 -27.75 -45.60 19.07
C TYR A 95 -28.78 -46.53 19.76
N MET A 96 -30.05 -46.41 19.40
CA MET A 96 -31.14 -47.24 19.95
C MET A 96 -31.22 -48.63 19.32
N GLY A 97 -30.34 -48.95 18.36
CA GLY A 97 -30.31 -50.26 17.69
C GLY A 97 -31.47 -50.51 16.72
N GLU A 98 -32.22 -49.46 16.31
CA GLU A 98 -33.27 -49.59 15.29
C GLU A 98 -32.68 -50.01 13.93
N ARG A 99 -31.48 -49.51 13.62
CA ARG A 99 -30.73 -49.90 12.41
C ARG A 99 -30.19 -51.33 12.49
N ASP A 100 -29.93 -51.86 13.69
CA ASP A 100 -29.49 -53.25 13.89
C ASP A 100 -30.60 -54.27 13.56
N GLN A 101 -31.87 -53.86 13.68
CA GLN A 101 -33.00 -54.70 13.28
C GLN A 101 -32.99 -55.01 11.78
N LEU A 102 -32.46 -54.11 10.94
CA LEU A 102 -32.30 -54.36 9.49
C LEU A 102 -31.31 -55.48 9.22
N LEU A 103 -30.20 -55.50 9.96
CA LEU A 103 -29.20 -56.59 9.93
C LEU A 103 -29.83 -57.91 10.38
N HIS A 104 -30.68 -57.89 11.40
CA HIS A 104 -31.40 -59.10 11.85
C HIS A 104 -32.38 -59.63 10.80
N VAL A 105 -33.08 -58.74 10.09
CA VAL A 105 -33.98 -59.11 8.98
C VAL A 105 -33.17 -59.68 7.81
N PHE A 106 -32.03 -59.09 7.49
CA PHE A 106 -31.10 -59.58 6.46
C PHE A 106 -30.61 -61.01 6.78
N LEU A 107 -30.16 -61.26 8.01
CA LEU A 107 -29.68 -62.58 8.46
C LEU A 107 -30.77 -63.66 8.51
N LYS A 108 -32.05 -63.27 8.60
CA LYS A 108 -33.21 -64.17 8.62
C LYS A 108 -33.80 -64.47 7.23
N ALA A 109 -33.23 -63.90 6.16
CA ALA A 109 -33.74 -64.09 4.82
C ALA A 109 -33.65 -65.56 4.35
N LYS A 110 -34.76 -66.13 3.86
CA LYS A 110 -34.87 -67.55 3.48
C LYS A 110 -34.51 -67.86 2.02
N SER A 111 -34.16 -66.85 1.21
CA SER A 111 -33.83 -67.04 -0.20
C SER A 111 -32.77 -66.05 -0.69
N LEU A 112 -31.95 -66.47 -1.66
CA LEU A 112 -30.94 -65.62 -2.30
C LEU A 112 -31.55 -64.35 -2.91
N ARG A 113 -32.76 -64.47 -3.49
CA ARG A 113 -33.50 -63.35 -4.06
C ARG A 113 -33.92 -62.34 -2.98
N SER A 114 -34.34 -62.82 -1.80
CA SER A 114 -34.68 -61.96 -0.67
C SER A 114 -33.45 -61.22 -0.13
N ILE A 115 -32.30 -61.89 -0.08
CA ILE A 115 -31.02 -61.28 0.34
C ILE A 115 -30.65 -60.13 -0.61
N GLN A 116 -30.74 -60.33 -1.93
CA GLN A 116 -30.41 -59.28 -2.90
C GLN A 116 -31.33 -58.05 -2.78
N ILE A 117 -32.63 -58.26 -2.57
CA ILE A 117 -33.59 -57.16 -2.38
C ILE A 117 -33.27 -56.39 -1.08
N LEU A 118 -33.01 -57.10 0.02
CA LEU A 118 -32.69 -56.48 1.31
C LEU A 118 -31.34 -55.74 1.28
N ALA A 119 -30.35 -56.25 0.56
CA ALA A 119 -29.07 -55.57 0.34
C ALA A 119 -29.26 -54.23 -0.38
N GLY A 120 -30.09 -54.20 -1.43
CA GLY A 120 -30.41 -52.95 -2.14
C GLY A 120 -31.13 -51.93 -1.25
N TYR A 121 -32.06 -52.37 -0.40
CA TYR A 121 -32.68 -51.46 0.58
C TYR A 121 -31.70 -50.94 1.62
N TYR A 122 -30.78 -51.78 2.09
CA TYR A 122 -29.77 -51.39 3.06
C TYR A 122 -28.83 -50.32 2.49
N GLU A 123 -28.37 -50.51 1.24
CA GLU A 123 -27.54 -49.54 0.53
C GLU A 123 -28.25 -48.19 0.36
N ILE A 124 -29.54 -48.19 -0.01
CA ILE A 124 -30.34 -46.96 -0.12
C ILE A 124 -30.46 -46.24 1.23
N ILE A 125 -30.73 -46.99 2.32
CA ILE A 125 -30.91 -46.41 3.66
C ILE A 125 -29.60 -45.80 4.17
N ILE A 126 -28.49 -46.54 4.07
CA ILE A 126 -27.18 -46.03 4.52
C ILE A 126 -26.72 -44.87 3.65
N GLY A 127 -26.88 -44.96 2.34
CA GLY A 127 -26.56 -43.86 1.43
C GLY A 127 -27.31 -42.59 1.82
N ARG A 128 -28.62 -42.71 2.10
CA ARG A 128 -29.42 -41.57 2.55
C ARG A 128 -29.00 -41.04 3.92
N ASP A 129 -28.67 -41.92 4.86
CA ASP A 129 -28.19 -41.51 6.18
C ASP A 129 -26.85 -40.74 6.06
N GLN A 130 -25.93 -41.21 5.23
CA GLN A 130 -24.66 -40.56 4.94
C GLN A 130 -24.86 -39.19 4.27
N GLU A 131 -25.74 -39.10 3.27
CA GLU A 131 -26.08 -37.82 2.62
C GLU A 131 -26.57 -36.78 3.63
N VAL A 132 -27.48 -37.16 4.54
CA VAL A 132 -28.05 -36.24 5.53
C VAL A 132 -26.99 -35.79 6.53
N LEU A 133 -26.15 -36.71 7.02
CA LEU A 133 -25.07 -36.39 7.95
C LEU A 133 -24.00 -35.50 7.30
N HIS A 134 -23.63 -35.80 6.06
CA HIS A 134 -22.66 -34.98 5.31
C HIS A 134 -23.20 -33.58 5.02
N ALA A 135 -24.47 -33.47 4.62
CA ALA A 135 -25.12 -32.18 4.43
C ALA A 135 -25.14 -31.35 5.72
N TYR A 136 -25.48 -31.96 6.87
CA TYR A 136 -25.42 -31.27 8.15
C TYR A 136 -24.01 -30.80 8.50
N HIS A 137 -23.00 -31.66 8.34
CA HIS A 137 -21.61 -31.30 8.61
C HIS A 137 -21.12 -30.15 7.71
N SER A 138 -21.41 -30.20 6.40
CA SER A 138 -21.04 -29.14 5.45
C SER A 138 -21.67 -27.79 5.85
N ARG A 139 -22.95 -27.78 6.21
CA ARG A 139 -23.65 -26.57 6.66
C ARG A 139 -23.09 -26.01 7.97
N GLN A 140 -22.72 -26.90 8.91
CA GLN A 140 -22.08 -26.50 10.15
C GLN A 140 -20.73 -25.82 9.89
N GLN A 141 -19.91 -26.39 9.00
CA GLN A 141 -18.63 -25.79 8.61
C GLN A 141 -18.80 -24.42 7.94
N GLU A 142 -19.75 -24.29 7.00
CA GLU A 142 -20.09 -23.00 6.38
C GLU A 142 -20.48 -21.95 7.45
N PHE A 143 -21.24 -22.35 8.46
CA PHE A 143 -21.65 -21.47 9.56
C PHE A 143 -20.47 -21.02 10.43
N GLU A 144 -19.54 -21.93 10.72
CA GLU A 144 -18.30 -21.60 11.44
C GLU A 144 -17.42 -20.64 10.64
N GLU A 145 -17.27 -20.85 9.33
CA GLU A 145 -16.54 -19.94 8.45
C GLU A 145 -17.17 -18.54 8.40
N MET A 146 -18.50 -18.45 8.37
CA MET A 146 -19.20 -17.16 8.46
C MET A 146 -18.99 -16.48 9.81
N THR A 147 -18.97 -17.25 10.91
CA THR A 147 -18.70 -16.71 12.25
C THR A 147 -17.30 -16.11 12.35
N VAL A 148 -16.29 -16.82 11.82
CA VAL A 148 -14.91 -16.31 11.77
C VAL A 148 -14.82 -15.02 10.96
N LYS A 149 -15.49 -14.94 9.81
CA LYS A 149 -15.55 -13.71 8.99
C LYS A 149 -16.23 -12.55 9.72
N LEU A 150 -17.28 -12.83 10.49
CA LEU A 150 -17.96 -11.83 11.31
C LEU A 150 -17.03 -11.27 12.39
N ASP A 151 -16.32 -12.16 13.10
CA ASP A 151 -15.36 -11.77 14.13
C ASP A 151 -14.19 -10.94 13.56
N GLN A 152 -13.73 -11.28 12.35
CA GLN A 152 -12.72 -10.52 11.61
C GLN A 152 -13.22 -9.11 11.26
N ASN A 153 -14.43 -9.00 10.70
CA ASN A 153 -15.04 -7.71 10.37
C ASN A 153 -15.22 -6.83 11.63
N ASP A 154 -15.62 -7.43 12.77
CA ASP A 154 -15.76 -6.69 14.04
C ASP A 154 -14.40 -6.25 14.60
N ALA A 155 -13.36 -7.05 14.45
CA ALA A 155 -11.99 -6.65 14.81
C ALA A 155 -11.49 -5.49 13.95
N GLU A 156 -11.67 -5.58 12.62
CA GLU A 156 -11.32 -4.53 11.66
C GLU A 156 -12.08 -3.23 11.96
N LEU A 157 -13.39 -3.31 12.20
CA LEU A 157 -14.23 -2.17 12.52
C LEU A 157 -13.80 -1.46 13.81
N ARG A 158 -13.38 -2.21 14.84
CA ARG A 158 -12.84 -1.61 16.08
C ARG A 158 -11.54 -0.86 15.82
N LEU A 159 -10.65 -1.42 15.01
CA LEU A 159 -9.39 -0.78 14.65
C LEU A 159 -9.61 0.50 13.84
N LEU A 160 -10.53 0.47 12.86
CA LEU A 160 -10.88 1.66 12.08
C LEU A 160 -11.49 2.76 12.95
N LYS A 161 -12.39 2.42 13.88
CA LYS A 161 -12.98 3.39 14.82
C LYS A 161 -11.93 4.04 15.71
N GLN A 162 -10.96 3.25 16.19
CA GLN A 162 -9.85 3.79 16.96
C GLN A 162 -8.95 4.71 16.13
N ASN A 163 -8.60 4.30 14.90
CA ASN A 163 -7.81 5.13 13.99
C ASN A 163 -8.53 6.46 13.69
N LEU A 164 -9.81 6.41 13.35
CA LEU A 164 -10.64 7.59 13.09
C LEU A 164 -10.63 8.57 14.26
N GLN A 165 -10.77 8.07 15.50
CA GLN A 165 -10.70 8.91 16.68
C GLN A 165 -9.33 9.58 16.83
N ASN A 166 -8.25 8.83 16.62
CA ASN A 166 -6.90 9.37 16.70
C ASN A 166 -6.66 10.45 15.63
N GLN A 167 -7.10 10.23 14.38
CA GLN A 167 -6.94 11.24 13.32
C GLN A 167 -7.70 12.52 13.64
N ARG A 168 -8.94 12.42 14.14
CA ARG A 168 -9.72 13.60 14.57
C ARG A 168 -9.05 14.38 15.70
N GLU A 169 -8.46 13.68 16.68
CA GLU A 169 -7.71 14.35 17.74
C GLU A 169 -6.46 15.07 17.19
N ARG A 170 -5.76 14.45 16.23
CA ARG A 170 -4.62 15.09 15.54
C ARG A 170 -5.02 16.34 14.79
N VAL A 171 -6.14 16.32 14.06
CA VAL A 171 -6.65 17.52 13.35
C VAL A 171 -6.88 18.66 14.33
N LEU A 172 -7.58 18.40 15.44
CA LEU A 172 -7.84 19.44 16.45
C LEU A 172 -6.56 20.06 17.04
N LEU A 173 -5.52 19.23 17.26
CA LEU A 173 -4.23 19.73 17.75
C LEU A 173 -3.52 20.61 16.70
N LEU A 174 -3.52 20.19 15.44
CA LEU A 174 -2.92 20.96 14.34
C LEU A 174 -3.67 22.27 14.10
N GLU A 175 -5.01 22.25 14.12
CA GLU A 175 -5.84 23.45 14.01
C GLU A 175 -5.52 24.45 15.13
N GLN A 176 -5.35 23.95 16.36
CA GLN A 176 -4.97 24.79 17.49
C GLN A 176 -3.57 25.40 17.32
N GLU A 177 -2.61 24.63 16.82
CA GLU A 177 -1.24 25.11 16.53
C GLU A 177 -1.22 26.18 15.43
N VAL A 178 -1.97 25.95 14.36
CA VAL A 178 -2.15 26.92 13.27
C VAL A 178 -2.79 28.21 13.79
N GLU A 179 -3.90 28.14 14.52
CA GLU A 179 -4.58 29.35 15.05
C GLU A 179 -3.70 30.10 16.06
N ASN A 180 -2.97 29.40 16.94
CA ASN A 180 -2.03 30.04 17.86
C ASN A 180 -0.94 30.83 17.11
N THR A 181 -0.41 30.25 16.04
CA THR A 181 0.63 30.89 15.23
C THR A 181 0.07 32.06 14.43
N LEU A 182 -1.12 31.91 13.83
CA LEU A 182 -1.83 32.98 13.12
C LEU A 182 -2.17 34.15 14.05
N ALA A 183 -2.60 33.88 15.29
CA ALA A 183 -2.91 34.90 16.29
C ALA A 183 -1.68 35.70 16.73
N SER A 184 -0.49 35.10 16.66
CA SER A 184 0.79 35.74 16.95
C SER A 184 1.45 36.43 15.74
N SER A 185 0.88 36.24 14.54
CA SER A 185 1.44 36.76 13.28
C SER A 185 1.00 38.20 13.01
N ASP A 186 1.97 39.03 12.62
CA ASP A 186 1.73 40.42 12.22
C ASP A 186 0.95 40.54 10.89
N ASN A 187 0.81 39.45 10.12
CA ASN A 187 0.19 39.45 8.80
C ASN A 187 -0.71 38.24 8.55
N ARG A 188 -1.72 38.06 9.43
CA ARG A 188 -2.71 36.98 9.39
C ARG A 188 -3.40 36.81 8.03
N GLU A 189 -3.88 37.89 7.42
CA GLU A 189 -4.63 37.85 6.15
C GLU A 189 -3.77 37.28 5.00
N LEU A 190 -2.48 37.62 4.95
CA LEU A 190 -1.58 37.05 3.96
C LEU A 190 -1.36 35.55 4.19
N MET A 191 -1.21 35.13 5.45
CA MET A 191 -1.00 33.71 5.80
C MET A 191 -2.22 32.86 5.44
N GLU A 192 -3.42 33.30 5.80
CA GLU A 192 -4.67 32.61 5.46
C GLU A 192 -4.81 32.44 3.94
N LYS A 193 -4.47 33.48 3.18
CA LYS A 193 -4.50 33.41 1.72
C LYS A 193 -3.48 32.43 1.14
N LEU A 194 -2.25 32.39 1.68
CA LEU A 194 -1.23 31.43 1.24
C LEU A 194 -1.64 29.99 1.57
N MET A 195 -2.26 29.75 2.73
CA MET A 195 -2.81 28.45 3.09
C MET A 195 -3.89 28.01 2.08
N GLU A 196 -4.82 28.90 1.74
CA GLU A 196 -5.87 28.62 0.76
C GLU A 196 -5.30 28.31 -0.63
N GLU A 197 -4.34 29.11 -1.11
CA GLU A 197 -3.70 28.91 -2.41
C GLU A 197 -2.90 27.58 -2.44
N LEU A 198 -2.15 27.28 -1.38
CA LEU A 198 -1.38 26.04 -1.26
C LEU A 198 -2.29 24.81 -1.22
N ASN A 199 -3.32 24.82 -0.38
CA ASN A 199 -4.28 23.72 -0.25
C ASN A 199 -5.03 23.51 -1.56
N THR A 200 -5.46 24.59 -2.22
CA THR A 200 -6.13 24.52 -3.53
C THR A 200 -5.22 23.93 -4.60
N TYR A 201 -3.96 24.36 -4.65
CA TYR A 201 -2.98 23.85 -5.61
C TYR A 201 -2.69 22.37 -5.36
N TRP A 202 -2.50 21.98 -4.10
CA TRP A 202 -2.26 20.60 -3.72
C TRP A 202 -3.42 19.69 -4.13
N SER A 203 -4.65 20.01 -3.71
CA SER A 203 -5.83 19.17 -3.96
C SER A 203 -6.16 19.03 -5.44
N ASN A 204 -5.94 20.08 -6.25
CA ASN A 204 -6.32 20.06 -7.67
C ASN A 204 -5.19 19.63 -8.62
N VAL A 205 -3.92 19.78 -8.21
CA VAL A 205 -2.77 19.53 -9.09
C VAL A 205 -1.70 18.71 -8.38
N GLY A 206 -1.28 19.12 -7.18
CA GLY A 206 -0.16 18.52 -6.46
C GLY A 206 -0.31 17.02 -6.27
N ILE A 207 -1.41 16.58 -5.66
CA ILE A 207 -1.64 15.15 -5.40
C ILE A 207 -1.71 14.32 -6.68
N HIS A 208 -2.35 14.84 -7.73
CA HIS A 208 -2.47 14.15 -9.01
C HIS A 208 -1.11 13.93 -9.68
N GLU A 209 -0.24 14.93 -9.60
CA GLU A 209 1.11 14.85 -10.14
C GLU A 209 2.00 13.90 -9.32
N VAL A 210 1.89 13.93 -8.00
CA VAL A 210 2.60 12.97 -7.13
C VAL A 210 2.14 11.55 -7.45
N LYS A 211 0.83 11.29 -7.54
CA LYS A 211 0.29 9.98 -7.94
C LYS A 211 0.74 9.56 -9.34
N ARG A 212 0.83 10.49 -10.29
CA ARG A 212 1.35 10.20 -11.64
C ARG A 212 2.80 9.73 -11.58
N TYR A 213 3.64 10.37 -10.76
CA TYR A 213 5.03 9.98 -10.59
C TYR A 213 5.15 8.61 -9.93
N PHE A 214 4.47 8.38 -8.81
CA PHE A 214 4.46 7.08 -8.13
C PHE A 214 3.89 5.96 -9.00
N GLY A 215 2.86 6.23 -9.79
CA GLY A 215 2.29 5.28 -10.75
C GLY A 215 3.25 4.92 -11.88
N ALA A 216 3.98 5.90 -12.42
CA ALA A 216 5.05 5.64 -13.38
C ALA A 216 6.17 4.81 -12.76
N LEU A 217 6.52 5.10 -11.50
CA LEU A 217 7.57 4.37 -10.77
C LEU A 217 7.15 2.93 -10.50
N ALA A 218 5.93 2.68 -10.00
CA ALA A 218 5.41 1.33 -9.80
C ALA A 218 5.36 0.54 -11.12
N SER A 219 5.03 1.20 -12.23
CA SER A 219 5.03 0.58 -13.56
C SER A 219 6.45 0.17 -13.98
N ALA A 220 7.44 1.05 -13.79
CA ALA A 220 8.84 0.75 -14.06
C ALA A 220 9.37 -0.36 -13.14
N MET A 221 9.05 -0.34 -11.84
CA MET A 221 9.46 -1.36 -10.87
C MET A 221 8.93 -2.77 -11.23
N ASN A 222 7.76 -2.86 -11.85
CA ASN A 222 7.26 -4.13 -12.38
C ASN A 222 8.12 -4.70 -13.52
N ASN A 223 8.81 -3.85 -14.27
CA ASN A 223 9.74 -4.23 -15.34
C ASN A 223 11.19 -4.40 -14.86
N LEU A 224 11.51 -3.97 -13.63
CA LEU A 224 12.85 -4.10 -13.04
C LEU A 224 13.41 -5.53 -13.07
N PRO A 225 12.63 -6.60 -12.80
CA PRO A 225 13.13 -7.97 -12.93
C PRO A 225 13.67 -8.28 -14.33
N ASN A 226 13.04 -7.79 -15.39
CA ASN A 226 13.50 -8.03 -16.76
C ASN A 226 14.82 -7.29 -17.04
N PHE A 227 14.94 -6.05 -16.56
CA PHE A 227 16.19 -5.28 -16.66
C PHE A 227 17.35 -6.00 -15.96
N VAL A 228 17.14 -6.46 -14.73
CA VAL A 228 18.13 -7.20 -13.93
C VAL A 228 18.58 -8.50 -14.62
N GLN A 229 17.70 -9.17 -15.39
CA GLN A 229 18.06 -10.37 -16.15
C GLN A 229 18.87 -10.10 -17.42
N GLN A 230 18.59 -8.98 -18.10
CA GLN A 230 19.18 -8.66 -19.40
C GLN A 230 20.54 -7.98 -19.26
N GLU A 231 20.71 -7.15 -18.22
CA GLU A 231 21.90 -6.35 -18.03
C GLU A 231 23.05 -7.19 -17.46
N LYS A 232 24.18 -7.18 -18.17
CA LYS A 232 25.34 -8.01 -17.80
C LYS A 232 26.06 -7.41 -16.61
N GLY A 233 26.30 -8.21 -15.59
CA GLY A 233 27.10 -7.82 -14.41
C GLY A 233 26.29 -7.34 -13.21
N ILE A 234 24.96 -7.20 -13.34
CA ILE A 234 24.07 -6.90 -12.21
C ILE A 234 23.93 -8.11 -11.27
N ILE A 235 23.78 -9.31 -11.85
CA ILE A 235 23.66 -10.55 -11.07
C ILE A 235 25.03 -11.20 -10.94
N SER A 236 25.44 -11.49 -9.70
CA SER A 236 26.57 -12.36 -9.42
C SER A 236 26.17 -13.55 -8.54
N THR A 237 26.90 -14.66 -8.69
CA THR A 237 26.64 -15.89 -7.95
C THR A 237 27.92 -16.37 -7.27
N ASN A 238 27.80 -16.75 -6.00
CA ASN A 238 28.85 -17.40 -5.23
C ASN A 238 28.33 -18.73 -4.68
N GLY A 239 28.06 -19.68 -5.59
CA GLY A 239 27.57 -21.01 -5.24
C GLY A 239 26.10 -21.01 -4.82
N ARG A 240 25.82 -20.89 -3.51
CA ARG A 240 24.46 -20.97 -2.93
C ARG A 240 23.79 -19.59 -2.76
N THR A 241 24.56 -18.53 -2.85
CA THR A 241 24.12 -17.14 -2.67
C THR A 241 24.18 -16.42 -4.01
N TYR A 242 23.13 -15.65 -4.30
CA TYR A 242 23.09 -14.73 -5.43
C TYR A 242 23.08 -13.30 -4.88
N SER A 243 23.77 -12.38 -5.55
CA SER A 243 23.66 -10.96 -5.24
C SER A 243 23.28 -10.19 -6.48
N ILE A 244 22.38 -9.24 -6.30
CA ILE A 244 22.00 -8.24 -7.30
C ILE A 244 22.65 -6.93 -6.86
N ARG A 245 23.46 -6.32 -7.72
CA ARG A 245 24.04 -4.99 -7.51
C ARG A 245 23.60 -4.06 -8.62
N ILE A 246 22.88 -3.01 -8.27
CA ILE A 246 22.42 -1.97 -9.17
C ILE A 246 23.05 -0.67 -8.70
N ASN A 247 23.80 0.01 -9.56
CA ASN A 247 24.31 1.34 -9.24
C ASN A 247 23.28 2.44 -9.60
N GLU A 248 23.48 3.65 -9.08
CA GLU A 248 22.58 4.79 -9.33
C GLU A 248 22.41 5.09 -10.83
N GLU A 249 23.51 5.07 -11.60
CA GLU A 249 23.49 5.38 -13.04
C GLU A 249 22.62 4.37 -13.81
N GLN A 250 22.79 3.09 -13.53
CA GLN A 250 22.00 1.99 -14.09
C GLN A 250 20.52 2.11 -13.76
N LEU A 251 20.18 2.45 -12.50
CA LEU A 251 18.78 2.64 -12.11
C LEU A 251 18.17 3.84 -12.84
N ASN A 252 18.87 4.98 -12.85
CA ASN A 252 18.37 6.19 -13.51
C ASN A 252 18.19 6.00 -15.02
N ASP A 253 19.13 5.33 -15.69
CA ASP A 253 19.04 5.06 -17.13
C ASP A 253 17.92 4.07 -17.47
N PHE A 254 17.72 3.06 -16.63
CA PHE A 254 16.57 2.16 -16.72
C PHE A 254 15.26 2.95 -16.60
N LEU A 255 15.11 3.75 -15.55
CA LEU A 255 13.88 4.51 -15.32
C LEU A 255 13.59 5.48 -16.47
N ARG A 256 14.59 6.19 -16.99
CA ARG A 256 14.44 7.07 -18.17
C ARG A 256 14.01 6.33 -19.43
N THR A 257 14.41 5.06 -19.57
CA THR A 257 13.97 4.21 -20.69
C THR A 257 12.51 3.77 -20.53
N GLU A 258 12.05 3.56 -19.30
CA GLU A 258 10.67 3.17 -19.02
C GLU A 258 9.68 4.33 -19.18
N ASN A 259 10.06 5.55 -18.79
CA ASN A 259 9.19 6.72 -18.91
C ASN A 259 9.97 8.04 -18.95
N GLU A 260 9.61 8.93 -19.89
CA GLU A 260 10.22 10.25 -20.06
C GLU A 260 10.07 11.15 -18.82
N ILE A 261 9.10 10.87 -17.93
CA ILE A 261 8.93 11.59 -16.66
C ILE A 261 10.18 11.57 -15.78
N PHE A 262 11.01 10.54 -15.92
CA PHE A 262 12.23 10.37 -15.14
C PHE A 262 13.43 11.16 -15.70
N ASN A 263 13.26 11.92 -16.78
CA ASN A 263 14.31 12.81 -17.27
C ASN A 263 14.57 14.00 -16.33
N ASP A 264 13.54 14.45 -15.63
CA ASP A 264 13.59 15.59 -14.70
C ASP A 264 13.83 15.16 -13.23
N PHE A 265 14.06 13.85 -13.02
CA PHE A 265 14.25 13.25 -11.71
C PHE A 265 15.55 12.43 -11.66
N ALA A 266 16.12 12.35 -10.47
CA ALA A 266 17.30 11.56 -10.17
C ALA A 266 17.06 10.73 -8.90
N PHE A 267 17.56 9.50 -8.94
CA PHE A 267 17.62 8.57 -7.82
C PHE A 267 19.05 8.49 -7.32
N GLU A 268 19.21 8.76 -6.03
CA GLU A 268 20.49 8.72 -5.31
C GLU A 268 20.40 7.67 -4.20
N PHE A 269 21.48 6.92 -4.03
CA PHE A 269 21.67 5.88 -3.04
C PHE A 269 22.65 6.37 -1.99
N THR A 270 22.11 6.65 -0.81
CA THR A 270 22.85 7.05 0.38
C THR A 270 22.89 5.89 1.38
N ASP A 271 23.67 6.02 2.46
CA ASP A 271 23.77 4.97 3.49
C ASP A 271 22.38 4.61 4.02
N ASP A 272 21.90 3.41 3.64
CA ASP A 272 20.59 2.82 3.96
C ASP A 272 19.34 3.53 3.39
N TYR A 273 19.49 4.62 2.63
CA TYR A 273 18.35 5.36 2.05
C TYR A 273 18.47 5.55 0.54
N ILE A 274 17.31 5.57 -0.10
CA ILE A 274 17.12 5.96 -1.49
C ILE A 274 16.40 7.29 -1.51
N ILE A 275 16.99 8.26 -2.20
CA ILE A 275 16.44 9.60 -2.36
C ILE A 275 16.09 9.77 -3.84
N ALA A 276 14.80 9.93 -4.14
CA ALA A 276 14.33 10.31 -5.45
C ALA A 276 13.98 11.79 -5.41
N SER A 277 14.63 12.63 -6.21
CA SER A 277 14.30 14.07 -6.24
C SER A 277 14.29 14.60 -7.67
N GLY A 278 13.48 15.63 -7.90
CA GLY A 278 13.37 16.23 -9.21
C GLY A 278 12.46 17.45 -9.24
N LYS A 279 12.56 18.19 -10.34
CA LYS A 279 11.80 19.41 -10.54
C LYS A 279 11.34 19.53 -11.99
N ARG A 280 10.03 19.66 -12.19
CA ARG A 280 9.43 19.90 -13.49
C ARG A 280 8.40 21.01 -13.39
N ASP A 281 8.55 22.03 -14.22
CA ASP A 281 7.72 23.24 -14.20
C ASP A 281 7.68 23.88 -12.79
N ASN A 282 6.51 23.95 -12.17
CA ASN A 282 6.29 24.50 -10.83
C ASN A 282 6.21 23.41 -9.74
N LEU A 283 6.57 22.17 -10.08
CA LEU A 283 6.53 21.03 -9.16
C LEU A 283 7.94 20.58 -8.82
N GLU A 284 8.24 20.55 -7.53
CA GLU A 284 9.45 20.04 -6.94
C GLU A 284 9.06 18.94 -5.96
N LEU A 285 9.60 17.74 -6.15
CA LEU A 285 9.26 16.57 -5.37
C LEU A 285 10.54 15.88 -4.93
N ALA A 286 10.61 15.56 -3.63
CA ALA A 286 11.66 14.72 -3.07
C ALA A 286 11.05 13.62 -2.21
N VAL A 287 11.45 12.39 -2.44
CA VAL A 287 11.03 11.18 -1.73
C VAL A 287 12.27 10.56 -1.13
N GLN A 288 12.26 10.30 0.17
CA GLN A 288 13.27 9.49 0.84
C GLN A 288 12.60 8.21 1.34
N GLY A 289 13.27 7.09 1.14
CA GLY A 289 12.78 5.81 1.62
C GLY A 289 13.86 4.74 1.73
N HIS A 290 13.46 3.57 2.20
CA HIS A 290 14.35 2.41 2.36
C HIS A 290 13.62 1.12 1.98
N TYR A 291 14.37 0.05 1.70
CA TYR A 291 13.81 -1.28 1.49
C TYR A 291 13.90 -2.11 2.76
N THR A 292 12.87 -2.93 3.03
CA THR A 292 12.92 -4.00 4.02
C THR A 292 12.60 -5.35 3.38
N VAL A 293 13.16 -6.42 3.92
CA VAL A 293 12.83 -7.79 3.49
C VAL A 293 11.54 -8.22 4.17
N ILE A 294 10.57 -8.66 3.38
CA ILE A 294 9.33 -9.30 3.84
C ILE A 294 9.33 -10.77 3.44
N ASP A 295 8.75 -11.63 4.28
CA ASP A 295 8.62 -13.07 4.01
C ASP A 295 7.19 -13.47 3.62
N GLU A 296 6.18 -12.80 4.17
CA GLU A 296 4.76 -13.06 3.91
C GLU A 296 4.05 -11.83 3.33
N PRO A 297 3.04 -12.00 2.46
CA PRO A 297 2.54 -13.27 1.90
C PRO A 297 3.44 -13.84 0.78
N ALA A 298 4.36 -13.03 0.24
CA ALA A 298 5.35 -13.46 -0.74
C ALA A 298 6.68 -12.77 -0.43
N ASN A 299 7.77 -13.55 -0.39
CA ASN A 299 9.08 -13.01 -0.08
C ASN A 299 9.50 -11.95 -1.12
N GLY A 300 9.91 -10.78 -0.63
CA GLY A 300 10.21 -9.63 -1.45
C GLY A 300 10.89 -8.52 -0.65
N LEU A 301 11.23 -7.45 -1.35
CA LEU A 301 11.67 -6.19 -0.78
C LEU A 301 10.51 -5.21 -0.84
N LEU A 302 10.05 -4.74 0.31
CA LEU A 302 9.02 -3.72 0.42
C LEU A 302 9.69 -2.35 0.55
N PHE A 303 9.27 -1.38 -0.27
CA PHE A 303 9.76 -0.01 -0.17
C PHE A 303 8.95 0.79 0.85
N HIS A 304 9.66 1.46 1.76
CA HIS A 304 9.07 2.33 2.76
C HIS A 304 9.36 3.79 2.46
N VAL A 305 8.33 4.65 2.48
CA VAL A 305 8.47 6.09 2.29
C VAL A 305 8.65 6.76 3.65
N ASP A 306 9.88 7.15 3.96
CA ASP A 306 10.26 7.77 5.24
C ASP A 306 9.97 9.26 5.27
N LYS A 307 10.16 9.93 4.14
CA LYS A 307 9.93 11.38 4.00
C LYS A 307 9.46 11.70 2.59
N LEU A 308 8.52 12.63 2.50
CA LEU A 308 7.97 13.09 1.24
C LEU A 308 7.86 14.61 1.32
N VAL A 309 8.55 15.31 0.42
CA VAL A 309 8.60 16.77 0.37
C VAL A 309 8.07 17.25 -0.96
N PHE A 310 7.08 18.13 -0.91
CA PHE A 310 6.43 18.73 -2.07
C PHE A 310 6.59 20.25 -2.00
N ASN A 311 7.25 20.85 -3.00
CA ASN A 311 7.51 22.29 -3.08
C ASN A 311 8.11 22.88 -1.77
N GLY A 312 8.95 22.10 -1.09
CA GLY A 312 9.57 22.49 0.18
C GLY A 312 8.72 22.26 1.44
N PHE A 313 7.53 21.69 1.32
CA PHE A 313 6.65 21.31 2.43
C PHE A 313 6.69 19.80 2.65
N GLU A 314 6.93 19.35 3.87
CA GLU A 314 6.88 17.93 4.21
C GLU A 314 5.42 17.47 4.31
N LEU A 315 5.09 16.42 3.57
CA LEU A 315 3.75 15.84 3.56
C LEU A 315 3.55 14.90 4.74
N PRO A 316 2.33 14.80 5.28
CA PRO A 316 2.05 13.97 6.44
C PRO A 316 2.23 12.47 6.16
N ASP A 317 2.31 11.71 7.24
CA ASP A 317 2.32 10.24 7.24
C ASP A 317 1.11 9.63 6.53
N THR A 318 -0.06 10.29 6.57
CA THR A 318 -1.28 9.83 5.88
C THR A 318 -1.07 9.78 4.37
N THR A 319 -0.52 10.84 3.76
CA THR A 319 -0.20 10.88 2.34
C THR A 319 0.83 9.82 1.96
N ARG A 320 1.89 9.66 2.78
CA ARG A 320 2.92 8.63 2.54
C ARG A 320 2.33 7.23 2.56
N SER A 321 1.52 6.94 3.59
CA SER A 321 0.86 5.64 3.74
C SER A 321 -0.09 5.35 2.58
N MET A 322 -0.86 6.35 2.14
CA MET A 322 -1.75 6.23 0.99
C MET A 322 -0.98 5.89 -0.30
N LEU A 323 0.14 6.59 -0.57
CA LEU A 323 0.96 6.31 -1.76
C LEU A 323 1.59 4.91 -1.71
N GLN A 324 2.05 4.46 -0.55
CA GLN A 324 2.59 3.11 -0.38
C GLN A 324 1.54 2.01 -0.57
N GLN A 325 0.29 2.26 -0.17
CA GLN A 325 -0.82 1.32 -0.36
C GLN A 325 -1.28 1.28 -1.82
N GLU A 326 -1.29 2.42 -2.50
CA GLU A 326 -1.77 2.55 -3.88
C GLU A 326 -0.74 2.07 -4.91
N PHE A 327 0.55 2.26 -4.64
CA PHE A 327 1.62 1.99 -5.59
C PHE A 327 2.63 0.97 -5.05
N ASP A 328 2.63 -0.23 -5.62
CA ASP A 328 3.60 -1.27 -5.30
C ASP A 328 4.98 -0.94 -5.90
N LEU A 329 5.85 -0.39 -5.06
CA LEU A 329 7.25 -0.13 -5.38
C LEU A 329 8.17 -1.30 -4.96
N GLY A 330 7.60 -2.45 -4.62
CA GLY A 330 8.33 -3.61 -4.15
C GLY A 330 9.10 -4.33 -5.25
N PHE A 331 10.14 -5.06 -4.84
CA PHE A 331 10.89 -5.95 -5.70
C PHE A 331 10.73 -7.40 -5.23
N TYR A 332 10.27 -8.29 -6.11
CA TYR A 332 9.96 -9.68 -5.78
C TYR A 332 10.93 -10.61 -6.50
N PRO A 333 11.97 -11.14 -5.82
CA PRO A 333 12.97 -12.00 -6.44
C PRO A 333 12.37 -13.26 -7.08
N GLN A 334 11.23 -13.73 -6.58
CA GLN A 334 10.50 -14.85 -7.16
C GLN A 334 10.03 -14.62 -8.60
N LYS A 335 9.86 -13.35 -9.03
CA LYS A 335 9.59 -12.97 -10.43
C LYS A 335 10.81 -13.22 -11.32
N LEU A 336 12.03 -13.18 -10.77
CA LEU A 336 13.24 -13.56 -11.50
C LEU A 336 13.35 -15.08 -11.62
N MET A 337 13.34 -15.77 -10.47
CA MET A 337 13.45 -17.22 -10.37
C MET A 337 12.63 -17.70 -9.16
N SER A 338 11.78 -18.71 -9.34
CA SER A 338 10.86 -19.15 -8.27
C SER A 338 11.54 -19.79 -7.05
N PHE A 339 12.83 -20.12 -7.16
CA PHE A 339 13.59 -20.82 -6.13
C PHE A 339 14.53 -19.91 -5.33
N ILE A 340 14.46 -18.59 -5.49
CA ILE A 340 15.25 -17.63 -4.71
C ILE A 340 14.37 -16.81 -3.77
N LYS A 341 14.94 -16.42 -2.63
CA LYS A 341 14.37 -15.50 -1.66
C LYS A 341 15.35 -14.40 -1.31
N ALA A 342 14.87 -13.18 -1.11
CA ALA A 342 15.63 -12.10 -0.49
C ALA A 342 15.87 -12.42 0.98
N THR A 343 17.10 -12.18 1.41
CA THR A 343 17.55 -12.37 2.80
C THR A 343 18.07 -11.08 3.40
N ASP A 344 18.59 -10.19 2.57
CA ASP A 344 19.15 -8.92 3.02
C ASP A 344 19.10 -7.90 1.89
N VAL A 345 19.02 -6.62 2.24
CA VAL A 345 19.09 -5.49 1.33
C VAL A 345 19.90 -4.39 2.01
N SER A 346 20.81 -3.78 1.26
CA SER A 346 21.61 -2.65 1.74
C SER A 346 21.85 -1.66 0.62
N THR A 347 21.95 -0.38 1.00
CA THR A 347 22.26 0.70 0.07
C THR A 347 23.51 1.40 0.57
N LYS A 348 24.59 1.35 -0.22
CA LYS A 348 25.88 1.92 0.15
C LYS A 348 26.71 2.24 -1.08
N ASP A 349 27.54 3.28 -1.00
CA ASP A 349 28.51 3.63 -2.04
C ASP A 349 27.85 3.71 -3.44
N GLN A 350 26.73 4.43 -3.53
CA GLN A 350 25.97 4.62 -4.78
C GLN A 350 25.45 3.31 -5.40
N THR A 351 25.30 2.27 -4.58
CA THR A 351 24.90 0.93 -5.01
C THR A 351 23.81 0.36 -4.10
N LEU A 352 22.76 -0.19 -4.71
CA LEU A 352 21.79 -1.07 -4.06
C LEU A 352 22.27 -2.52 -4.20
N GLU A 353 22.54 -3.17 -3.07
CA GLU A 353 22.91 -4.58 -3.02
C GLU A 353 21.80 -5.40 -2.34
N VAL A 354 21.30 -6.40 -3.07
CA VAL A 354 20.31 -7.36 -2.58
C VAL A 354 20.94 -8.74 -2.49
N THR A 355 20.92 -9.33 -1.30
CA THR A 355 21.41 -10.69 -1.07
C THR A 355 20.25 -11.69 -1.13
N LEU A 356 20.41 -12.69 -1.97
CA LEU A 356 19.43 -13.73 -2.23
C LEU A 356 19.99 -15.11 -1.90
N GLU A 357 19.13 -15.99 -1.39
CA GLU A 357 19.45 -17.40 -1.16
C GLU A 357 18.47 -18.32 -1.85
N LEU A 358 18.90 -19.58 -2.08
CA LEU A 358 18.00 -20.63 -2.52
C LEU A 358 16.91 -20.89 -1.45
N ALA A 359 15.65 -20.76 -1.86
CA ALA A 359 14.50 -21.25 -1.14
C ALA A 359 14.50 -22.79 -1.22
N LEU A 360 15.21 -23.42 -0.27
CA LEU A 360 15.11 -24.86 -0.06
C LEU A 360 13.69 -25.15 0.47
N LYS A 361 12.92 -25.93 -0.30
CA LYS A 361 11.64 -26.48 0.15
C LYS A 361 11.82 -27.43 1.32
#